data_AF-A0AAQ3WDR8-F1
#
_entry.id   AF-A0AAQ3WDR8-F1
#
_cell.length_a   1.000
_cell.length_b   1.000
_cell.length_c   1.000
_cell.angle_alpha   90.00
_cell.angle_beta   90.00
_cell.angle_gamma   90.00
#
_symmetry.space_group_name_H-M   'P 1'
#
loop_
_entity.id
_entity.type
_entity.pdbx_description
1 polymer ?
#
loop_
_entity_poly.entity_id
_entity_poly.type
_entity_poly.pdbx_seq_one_letter_code
_entity_poly.pdbx_strand_id
1 'polypeptide(L)'
;MEDVWIMDSSCSRHMTGHRKWFSSINPVSTKEYITFGDNGQGKVLGVGSVSLSAKLSLREVAFVQNLGFNLVSVSQLLDEGFEVRFKKGACRVLDAEETLVEFNGPNPRIAQVES
;
A
#
# COMPACT_ATOMS: atom_id res chain seq x y z
N MET A 1 -5.33 -7.60 13.09
CA MET A 1 -4.12 -7.44 12.26
C MET A 1 -4.47 -6.98 10.85
N GLU A 2 -5.71 -7.18 10.41
CA GLU A 2 -6.20 -6.85 9.07
C GLU A 2 -6.18 -5.35 8.75
N ASP A 3 -6.34 -4.45 9.72
CA ASP A 3 -6.28 -3.00 9.44
C ASP A 3 -4.86 -2.46 9.22
N VAL A 4 -3.81 -3.25 9.50
CA VAL A 4 -2.44 -2.75 9.51
C VAL A 4 -1.91 -2.52 8.10
N TRP A 5 -1.38 -1.33 7.86
CA TRP A 5 -0.61 -1.00 6.67
C TRP A 5 0.89 -1.06 6.93
N ILE A 6 1.60 -1.81 6.09
CA ILE A 6 3.03 -2.06 6.12
C ILE A 6 3.67 -1.31 4.95
N MET A 7 4.77 -0.60 5.20
CA MET A 7 5.54 0.06 4.15
C MET A 7 6.68 -0.84 3.72
N ASP A 8 6.71 -1.21 2.44
CA ASP A 8 7.60 -2.25 1.93
C ASP A 8 8.33 -1.76 0.68
N SER A 9 9.67 -1.73 0.76
CA SER A 9 10.54 -1.35 -0.35
C SER A 9 10.76 -2.48 -1.35
N SER A 10 10.51 -3.72 -0.97
CA SER A 10 10.58 -4.90 -1.84
C SER A 10 9.28 -5.14 -2.61
N CYS A 11 8.20 -4.49 -2.20
CA CYS A 11 6.90 -4.67 -2.81
C CYS A 11 6.76 -3.82 -4.09
N SER A 12 6.38 -4.47 -5.19
CA SER A 12 6.14 -3.82 -6.48
C SER A 12 4.81 -3.08 -6.57
N ARG A 13 3.84 -3.40 -5.70
CA ARG A 13 2.50 -2.79 -5.74
C ARG A 13 1.90 -2.47 -4.38
N HIS A 14 1.08 -1.43 -4.30
CA HIS A 14 0.15 -1.22 -3.20
C HIS A 14 -0.90 -2.33 -3.19
N MET A 15 -1.23 -2.88 -2.02
CA MET A 15 -2.17 -4.00 -1.91
C MET A 15 -3.02 -3.90 -0.66
N THR A 16 -4.29 -4.27 -0.77
CA THR A 16 -5.17 -4.45 0.39
C THR A 16 -6.23 -5.52 0.13
N GLY A 17 -6.63 -6.23 1.18
CA GLY A 17 -7.83 -7.08 1.18
C GLY A 17 -9.13 -6.36 1.52
N HIS A 18 -9.07 -5.05 1.81
CA HIS A 18 -10.20 -4.29 2.35
C HIS A 18 -10.96 -3.55 1.26
N ARG A 19 -11.95 -4.20 0.64
CA ARG A 19 -12.78 -3.61 -0.42
C ARG A 19 -13.40 -2.26 -0.06
N LYS A 20 -13.73 -2.05 1.23
CA LYS A 20 -14.40 -0.84 1.74
C LYS A 20 -13.51 0.41 1.74
N TRP A 21 -12.19 0.29 1.65
CA TRP A 21 -11.28 1.43 1.65
C TRP A 21 -11.10 2.06 0.28
N PHE A 22 -11.54 1.38 -0.77
CA PHE A 22 -11.49 1.89 -2.12
C PHE A 22 -12.58 2.94 -2.36
N SER A 23 -12.18 4.12 -2.81
CA SER A 23 -13.11 5.14 -3.32
C SER A 23 -13.66 4.74 -4.70
N SER A 24 -12.84 4.04 -5.49
CA SER A 24 -13.21 3.43 -6.76
C SER A 24 -12.47 2.11 -6.94
N ILE A 25 -13.08 1.16 -7.65
CA ILE A 25 -12.39 -0.05 -8.08
C ILE A 25 -12.82 -0.40 -9.50
N ASN A 26 -11.86 -0.79 -10.30
CA ASN A 26 -12.06 -1.41 -11.59
C ASN A 26 -11.79 -2.91 -11.43
N PRO A 27 -12.79 -3.79 -11.62
CA PRO A 27 -12.57 -5.22 -11.61
C PRO A 27 -11.57 -5.62 -12.69
N VAL A 28 -10.64 -6.52 -12.37
CA VAL A 28 -9.77 -7.11 -13.39
C VAL A 28 -10.53 -8.21 -14.12
N SER A 29 -10.52 -8.19 -15.45
CA SER A 29 -11.18 -9.19 -16.29
C SER A 29 -10.35 -10.46 -16.47
N THR A 30 -9.04 -10.36 -16.24
CA THR A 30 -8.09 -11.46 -16.36
C THR A 30 -7.87 -12.18 -15.03
N LYS A 31 -7.39 -13.42 -15.09
CA LYS A 31 -6.94 -14.15 -13.90
C LYS A 31 -5.55 -13.64 -13.50
N GLU A 32 -5.52 -12.51 -12.81
CA GLU A 32 -4.29 -11.94 -12.27
C GLU A 32 -4.03 -12.43 -10.84
N TYR A 33 -2.77 -12.76 -10.57
CA TYR A 33 -2.28 -13.19 -9.26
C TYR A 33 -1.02 -12.42 -8.90
N ILE A 34 -0.86 -12.17 -7.60
CA ILE A 34 0.37 -11.62 -7.03
C ILE A 34 1.02 -12.73 -6.19
N THR A 35 2.33 -12.90 -6.37
CA THR A 35 3.14 -13.82 -5.55
C THR A 35 3.72 -13.06 -4.36
N PHE A 36 3.60 -13.63 -3.18
CA PHE A 36 4.15 -13.09 -1.94
C PHE A 36 5.55 -13.63 -1.66
N GLY A 37 6.24 -13.06 -0.67
CA GLY A 37 7.60 -13.48 -0.29
C GLY A 37 7.72 -14.93 0.20
N ASP A 38 6.62 -15.56 0.60
CA ASP A 38 6.55 -16.98 1.01
C ASP A 38 6.16 -17.93 -0.13
N ASN A 39 6.19 -17.46 -1.39
CA ASN A 39 5.68 -18.13 -2.59
C ASN A 39 4.15 -18.40 -2.59
N GLY A 40 3.42 -17.92 -1.58
CA GLY A 40 1.97 -17.88 -1.62
C GLY A 40 1.47 -16.97 -2.74
N GLN A 41 0.23 -17.17 -3.18
CA GLN A 41 -0.38 -16.36 -4.22
C GLN A 41 -1.73 -15.79 -3.78
N GLY A 42 -1.95 -14.52 -4.07
CA GLY A 42 -3.22 -13.82 -3.87
C GLY A 42 -3.87 -13.49 -5.20
N LYS A 43 -5.16 -13.81 -5.33
CA LYS A 43 -5.94 -13.45 -6.51
C LYS A 43 -6.25 -11.96 -6.48
N VAL A 44 -5.92 -11.24 -7.55
CA VAL A 44 -6.32 -9.84 -7.73
C VAL A 44 -7.76 -9.82 -8.24
N LEU A 45 -8.61 -9.07 -7.55
CA LEU A 45 -10.04 -8.93 -7.86
C LEU A 45 -10.35 -7.57 -8.52
N GLY A 46 -9.47 -6.59 -8.37
CA GLY A 46 -9.59 -5.29 -9.00
C GLY A 46 -8.41 -4.39 -8.67
N VAL A 47 -8.36 -3.25 -9.36
CA VAL A 47 -7.39 -2.18 -9.12
C VAL A 47 -8.14 -0.88 -8.93
N GLY A 48 -7.70 -0.05 -7.99
CA GLY A 48 -8.36 1.22 -7.71
C GLY A 48 -7.54 2.12 -6.81
N SER A 49 -8.21 3.12 -6.23
CA SER A 49 -7.57 4.11 -5.37
C SER A 49 -8.03 3.99 -3.92
N VAL A 50 -7.10 4.19 -2.99
CA VAL A 50 -7.36 4.16 -1.55
C VAL A 50 -6.86 5.44 -0.91
N SER A 51 -7.75 6.18 -0.25
CA SER A 51 -7.39 7.37 0.51
C SER A 51 -6.95 6.99 1.92
N LEU A 52 -5.71 7.30 2.28
CA LEU A 52 -5.14 7.06 3.61
C LEU A 52 -5.25 8.29 4.51
N SER A 53 -5.29 9.48 3.93
CA SER A 53 -5.58 10.74 4.61
C SER A 53 -6.11 11.77 3.61
N ALA A 54 -6.44 12.97 4.09
CA ALA A 54 -6.84 14.08 3.21
C ALA A 54 -5.73 14.50 2.23
N LYS A 55 -4.47 14.19 2.53
CA LYS A 55 -3.30 14.57 1.73
C LYS A 55 -2.64 13.39 0.99
N LEU A 56 -2.98 12.15 1.35
CA LEU A 56 -2.37 10.96 0.76
C LEU A 56 -3.43 10.00 0.22
N SER A 57 -3.40 9.82 -1.10
CA SER A 57 -4.19 8.81 -1.80
C SER A 57 -3.24 7.89 -2.57
N LEU A 58 -3.32 6.60 -2.29
CA LEU A 58 -2.64 5.58 -3.08
C LEU A 58 -3.42 5.34 -4.36
N ARG A 59 -2.73 5.31 -5.50
CA ARG A 59 -3.27 4.95 -6.81
C ARG A 59 -2.84 3.54 -7.19
N GLU A 60 -3.51 2.95 -8.17
CA GLU A 60 -3.17 1.61 -8.69
C GLU A 60 -3.04 0.53 -7.58
N VAL A 61 -3.88 0.60 -6.56
CA VAL A 61 -3.90 -0.34 -5.43
C VAL A 61 -4.59 -1.63 -5.86
N ALA A 62 -3.89 -2.76 -5.71
CA ALA A 62 -4.45 -4.07 -5.98
C ALA A 62 -5.38 -4.50 -4.83
N PHE A 63 -6.63 -4.82 -5.17
CA PHE A 63 -7.55 -5.50 -4.27
C PHE A 63 -7.31 -7.00 -4.34
N VAL A 64 -6.72 -7.57 -3.29
CA VAL A 64 -6.29 -8.95 -3.26
C VAL A 64 -7.18 -9.76 -2.33
N GLN A 65 -7.71 -10.88 -2.83
CA GLN A 65 -8.59 -11.74 -2.04
C GLN A 65 -7.85 -12.34 -0.83
N ASN A 66 -8.47 -12.28 0.35
CA ASN A 66 -7.99 -12.88 1.61
C ASN A 66 -6.57 -12.43 2.03
N LEU A 67 -6.19 -11.19 1.69
CA LEU A 67 -4.89 -10.65 2.11
C LEU A 67 -4.91 -10.28 3.60
N GLY A 68 -4.03 -10.89 4.39
CA GLY A 68 -3.99 -10.73 5.86
C GLY A 68 -3.30 -9.45 6.37
N PHE A 69 -2.72 -8.66 5.48
CA PHE A 69 -2.03 -7.39 5.76
C PHE A 69 -2.20 -6.45 4.56
N ASN A 70 -1.91 -5.16 4.71
CA ASN A 70 -1.95 -4.20 3.60
C ASN A 70 -0.54 -3.68 3.32
N LEU A 71 -0.17 -3.59 2.05
CA LEU A 71 1.17 -3.16 1.64
C LEU A 71 1.13 -1.81 0.95
N VAL A 72 2.10 -0.97 1.29
CA VAL A 72 2.42 0.25 0.57
C VAL A 72 3.79 0.08 -0.07
N SER A 73 3.81 -0.03 -1.40
CA SER A 73 5.04 -0.03 -2.17
C SER A 73 5.75 1.31 -2.02
N VAL A 74 7.00 1.28 -1.54
CA VAL A 74 7.84 2.49 -1.51
C VAL A 74 8.16 2.94 -2.92
N SER A 75 8.46 2.02 -3.84
CA SER A 75 8.81 2.38 -5.22
C SER A 75 7.68 3.16 -5.91
N GLN A 76 6.42 2.75 -5.73
CA GLN A 76 5.30 3.51 -6.29
C GLN A 76 5.13 4.90 -5.66
N LEU A 77 5.38 5.05 -4.35
CA LEU A 77 5.37 6.39 -3.74
C LEU A 77 6.47 7.28 -4.34
N LEU A 78 7.67 6.73 -4.56
CA LEU A 78 8.76 7.46 -5.20
C LEU A 78 8.43 7.83 -6.65
N ASP A 79 7.83 6.91 -7.42
CA ASP A 79 7.38 7.17 -8.79
C ASP A 79 6.31 8.26 -8.86
N GLU A 80 5.48 8.39 -7.82
CA GLU A 80 4.49 9.46 -7.68
C GLU A 80 5.07 10.78 -7.15
N GLY A 81 6.37 10.86 -6.91
CA GLY A 81 7.08 12.06 -6.48
C GLY A 81 7.07 12.32 -4.97
N PHE A 82 6.67 11.34 -4.17
CA PHE A 82 6.82 11.43 -2.71
C PHE A 82 8.24 11.05 -2.29
N GLU A 83 8.69 11.60 -1.16
CA GLU A 83 9.88 11.15 -0.46
C GLU A 83 9.50 10.26 0.73
N VAL A 84 10.21 9.15 0.92
CA VAL A 84 10.01 8.25 2.06
C VAL A 84 11.26 8.25 2.95
N ARG A 85 11.10 8.74 4.20
CA ARG A 85 12.19 8.81 5.19
C ARG A 85 11.99 7.76 6.29
N PHE A 86 12.94 6.85 6.42
CA PHE A 86 12.98 5.85 7.49
C PHE A 86 13.82 6.31 8.67
N LYS A 87 13.33 6.04 9.88
CA LYS A 87 14.08 6.17 11.14
C LYS A 87 13.71 4.98 12.03
N LYS A 88 14.56 4.63 12.99
CA LYS A 88 14.24 3.57 13.97
C LYS A 88 12.85 3.78 14.58
N GLY A 89 11.93 2.85 14.28
CA GLY A 89 10.55 2.86 14.77
C GLY A 89 9.61 3.86 14.10
N ALA A 90 10.01 4.51 13.00
CA ALA A 90 9.20 5.50 12.31
C ALA A 90 9.46 5.51 10.79
N CYS A 91 8.41 5.75 10.02
CA CYS A 91 8.48 6.04 8.60
C CYS A 91 7.63 7.28 8.33
N ARG A 92 8.12 8.15 7.45
CA ARG A 92 7.45 9.39 7.05
C ARG A 92 7.39 9.45 5.54
N VAL A 93 6.23 9.83 5.03
CA VAL A 93 6.04 10.18 3.62
C VAL A 93 5.93 11.69 3.53
N LEU A 94 6.65 12.29 2.60
CA LEU A 94 6.68 13.73 2.36
C LEU A 94 6.24 13.99 0.93
N ASP A 95 5.47 15.04 0.70
CA ASP A 95 5.18 15.52 -0.64
C ASP A 95 6.36 16.30 -1.24
N ALA A 96 6.18 16.79 -2.47
CA ALA A 96 7.19 17.53 -3.22
C ALA A 96 7.64 18.85 -2.55
N GLU A 97 6.86 19.38 -1.60
CA GLU A 97 7.18 20.59 -0.83
C GLU A 97 7.84 20.24 0.52
N GLU A 98 8.28 18.99 0.69
CA GLU A 98 8.79 18.42 1.95
C GLU A 98 7.80 18.51 3.12
N THR A 99 6.51 18.60 2.83
CA THR A 99 5.46 18.60 3.86
C THR A 99 5.09 17.17 4.21
N LEU A 100 5.04 16.87 5.51
CA LEU A 100 4.61 15.56 6.00
C LEU A 100 3.18 15.27 5.56
N VAL A 101 3.02 14.22 4.75
CA VAL A 101 1.71 13.64 4.46
C VAL A 101 1.46 12.54 5.47
N GLU A 102 0.50 12.77 6.37
CA GLU A 102 0.21 11.82 7.43
C GLU A 102 -0.30 10.50 6.85
N PHE A 103 0.34 9.43 7.31
CA PHE A 103 -0.05 8.06 7.03
C PHE A 103 -1.02 7.59 8.12
N ASN A 104 -2.29 7.99 7.99
CA ASN A 104 -3.36 7.68 8.96
C ASN A 104 -4.24 6.52 8.49
N GLY A 105 -3.67 5.50 7.85
CA GLY A 105 -4.39 4.24 7.65
C GLY A 105 -4.93 3.74 9.00
N PRO A 106 -6.09 3.08 9.07
CA PRO A 106 -6.61 2.58 10.34
C PRO A 106 -5.56 1.66 10.99
N ASN A 107 -4.98 2.06 12.14
CA ASN A 107 -3.93 1.30 12.84
C ASN A 107 -2.62 1.09 12.03
N PRO A 108 -1.85 2.16 11.71
CA PRO A 108 -0.63 2.02 10.94
C PRO A 108 0.45 1.33 11.80
N ARG A 109 0.96 0.19 11.36
CA ARG A 109 2.20 -0.39 11.92
C ARG A 109 3.24 -0.46 10.83
N ILE A 110 4.29 0.32 11.05
CA ILE A 110 5.43 0.42 10.17
C ILE A 110 6.29 -0.83 10.43
N ALA A 111 6.02 -1.91 9.71
CA ALA A 111 7.00 -2.96 9.53
C ALA A 111 7.90 -2.53 8.38
N GLN A 112 9.13 -2.16 8.67
CA GLN A 112 10.17 -1.99 7.67
C GLN A 112 10.71 -3.40 7.40
N VAL A 113 10.37 -3.98 6.25
CA VAL A 113 11.04 -5.20 5.79
C VAL A 113 12.29 -4.73 5.05
N GLU A 114 13.41 -4.66 5.75
CA GLU A 114 14.71 -4.64 5.08
C GLU A 114 14.99 -6.08 4.60
N SER A 115 15.30 -6.24 3.31
CA SER A 115 15.88 -7.47 2.76
C SER A 115 17.35 -7.60 3.17
#